data_AF-A0A961UDK0-F1
#
_entry.id   AF-A0A961UDK0-F1
#
_cell.length_a   1.000
_cell.length_b   1.000
_cell.length_c   1.000
_cell.angle_alpha   90.00
_cell.angle_beta   90.00
_cell.angle_gamma   90.00
#
_symmetry.space_group_name_H-M   'P 1'
#
loop_
_entity.id
_entity.type
_entity.pdbx_description
1 polymer ?
#
loop_
_entity_poly.entity_id
_entity_poly.type
_entity_poly.pdbx_seq_one_letter_code
_entity_poly.pdbx_strand_id
1 'polypeptide(L)' 'MAPPPGTTQVSISDEMRRSYLDYAMSVIVSRAIPDLRDGLKAVHRRILYAMHETNNSHDKPYRK' A
#
# COMPACT_ATOMS: atom_id res chain seq x y z
N MET A 1 -29.69 -28.85 -16.38
CA MET A 1 -28.90 -28.52 -15.18
C MET A 1 -28.50 -27.06 -15.31
N ALA A 2 -29.16 -26.15 -14.58
CA ALA A 2 -28.89 -24.71 -14.63
C ALA A 2 -27.62 -24.39 -13.80
N PRO A 3 -26.76 -23.45 -14.23
CA PRO A 3 -25.59 -23.07 -13.45
C PRO A 3 -26.00 -22.41 -12.13
N PRO A 4 -25.22 -22.58 -11.04
CA PRO A 4 -25.52 -22.00 -9.74
C PRO A 4 -25.52 -20.46 -9.82
N PRO A 5 -26.47 -19.76 -9.18
CA PRO A 5 -26.51 -18.31 -9.15
C PRO A 5 -25.35 -17.79 -8.29
N GLY A 6 -24.34 -17.19 -8.93
CA GLY A 6 -23.21 -16.58 -8.22
C GLY A 6 -21.95 -16.33 -9.04
N THR A 7 -21.83 -16.85 -10.26
CA THR A 7 -20.65 -16.61 -11.11
C THR A 7 -20.91 -15.49 -12.11
N THR A 8 -20.50 -14.28 -11.75
CA THR A 8 -20.31 -13.21 -12.74
C THR A 8 -19.24 -13.64 -13.73
N GLN A 9 -19.63 -13.88 -14.98
CA GLN A 9 -18.65 -14.12 -16.04
C GLN A 9 -17.97 -12.79 -16.38
N VAL A 10 -16.75 -12.61 -15.87
CA VAL A 10 -15.93 -11.44 -16.18
C VAL A 10 -15.05 -11.78 -17.38
N SER A 11 -15.06 -10.91 -18.38
CA SER A 11 -14.14 -10.98 -19.50
C SER A 11 -12.70 -10.87 -19.02
N ILE A 12 -11.83 -11.79 -19.44
CA ILE A 12 -10.40 -11.80 -19.06
C ILE A 12 -9.73 -10.47 -19.42
N SER A 13 -10.09 -9.90 -20.57
CA SER A 13 -9.54 -8.62 -21.04
C SER A 13 -9.89 -7.47 -20.10
N ASP A 14 -11.12 -7.45 -19.59
CA ASP A 14 -11.59 -6.39 -18.68
C ASP A 14 -10.96 -6.55 -17.29
N GLU A 15 -10.84 -7.78 -16.81
CA GLU A 15 -10.20 -8.09 -15.52
C GLU A 15 -8.71 -7.73 -15.54
N MET A 16 -7.99 -8.08 -16.61
CA MET A 16 -6.58 -7.75 -16.77
C MET A 16 -6.33 -6.25 -16.80
N ARG A 17 -7.17 -5.49 -17.53
CA ARG A 17 -7.08 -4.03 -17.57
C ARG A 17 -7.32 -3.41 -16.20
N ARG A 18 -8.35 -3.88 -15.49
CA ARG A 18 -8.70 -3.39 -14.16
C ARG A 18 -7.59 -3.68 -13.15
N SER A 19 -7.15 -4.94 -13.07
CA SER A 19 -6.07 -5.36 -12.17
C SER A 19 -4.78 -4.58 -12.43
N TYR A 20 -4.45 -4.33 -13.69
CA TYR A 20 -3.28 -3.52 -14.04
C TYR A 20 -3.42 -2.07 -13.56
N LEU A 21 -4.57 -1.43 -13.81
CA LEU A 21 -4.82 -0.05 -13.38
C LEU A 21 -4.83 0.08 -11.86
N ASP A 22 -5.46 -0.84 -11.15
CA ASP A 22 -5.53 -0.86 -9.68
C ASP A 22 -4.13 -1.02 -9.08
N TYR A 23 -3.31 -1.93 -9.63
CA TYR A 23 -1.93 -2.09 -9.19
C TYR A 23 -1.08 -0.84 -9.50
N ALA A 24 -1.16 -0.31 -10.73
CA ALA A 24 -0.40 0.87 -11.14
C ALA A 24 -0.73 2.09 -10.27
N MET A 25 -2.01 2.36 -10.03
CA MET A 25 -2.46 3.43 -9.12
C MET A 25 -1.94 3.23 -7.70
N SER A 26 -2.03 2.00 -7.16
CA SER A 26 -1.53 1.71 -5.81
C SER A 26 -0.03 2.00 -5.68
N VAL A 27 0.76 1.68 -6.71
CA VAL A 27 2.20 1.89 -6.73
C VAL A 27 2.53 3.38 -6.81
N ILE A 28 1.87 4.11 -7.71
CA ILE A 28 2.11 5.55 -7.91
C ILE A 28 1.81 6.32 -6.62
N VAL A 29 0.63 6.11 -6.04
CA VAL A 29 0.14 6.88 -4.90
C VAL A 29 0.84 6.50 -3.59
N SER A 30 1.03 5.20 -3.35
CA SER A 30 1.40 4.73 -2.00
C SER A 30 2.88 4.35 -1.85
N ARG A 31 3.61 4.19 -2.95
CA ARG A 31 4.95 3.58 -2.92
C ARG A 31 6.01 4.39 -3.64
N ALA A 32 5.72 4.87 -4.84
CA ALA A 32 6.71 5.46 -5.73
C ALA A 32 6.94 6.96 -5.44
N ILE A 33 5.87 7.75 -5.34
CA ILE A 33 5.95 9.21 -5.19
C ILE A 33 5.87 9.60 -3.71
N PRO A 34 6.84 10.36 -3.17
CA PRO A 34 6.78 10.88 -1.82
C PRO A 34 5.71 11.98 -1.69
N ASP A 35 5.16 12.16 -0.48
CA ASP A 35 4.22 13.25 -0.22
C ASP A 35 4.96 14.59 -0.27
N LEU A 36 4.35 15.60 -0.90
CA LEU A 36 4.95 16.93 -1.06
C LEU A 36 5.18 17.64 0.28
N ARG A 37 4.34 17.36 1.28
CA ARG A 37 4.34 18.09 2.56
C ARG A 37 5.57 17.79 3.41
N ASP A 38 6.04 16.54 3.38
CA ASP A 38 7.12 16.05 4.23
C ASP A 38 8.28 15.42 3.44
N GLY A 39 8.11 15.18 2.13
CA GLY A 39 9.09 14.47 1.30
C GLY A 39 9.25 12.99 1.66
N LEU A 40 8.41 12.44 2.54
CA LEU A 40 8.55 11.09 3.07
C LEU A 40 7.68 10.10 2.29
N LYS A 41 8.25 8.92 2.05
CA LYS A 41 7.49 7.74 1.61
C LYS A 41 6.68 7.17 2.78
N ALA A 42 5.59 6.47 2.46
CA ALA A 42 4.70 5.87 3.47
C ALA A 42 5.44 4.96 4.47
N VAL A 43 6.50 4.26 4.03
CA VAL A 43 7.34 3.41 4.90
C VAL A 43 8.09 4.22 5.95
N HIS A 44 8.68 5.36 5.57
CA HIS A 44 9.44 6.20 6.50
C HIS A 44 8.54 6.76 7.61
N ARG A 45 7.34 7.25 7.25
CA ARG A 45 6.35 7.72 8.24
C ARG A 45 5.99 6.64 9.26
N ARG A 46 5.77 5.41 8.81
CA ARG A 46 5.44 4.28 9.69
C ARG A 46 6.59 3.93 10.63
N ILE A 47 7.84 3.94 10.14
CA ILE A 47 9.02 3.67 10.98
C ILE A 47 9.17 4.75 12.05
N LEU A 48 9.11 6.03 11.66
CA LEU A 48 9.24 7.14 12.61
C LEU A 48 8.12 7.14 13.64
N TYR A 49 6.90 6.83 13.22
CA TYR A 49 5.76 6.69 14.13
C TYR A 49 5.95 5.52 15.10
N ALA A 50 6.38 4.34 14.62
CA ALA A 50 6.67 3.20 15.49
C ALA A 50 7.82 3.48 16.47
N MET A 51 8.86 4.19 16.04
CA MET A 51 9.95 4.64 16.91
C MET A 51 9.46 5.59 17.99
N HIS A 52 8.55 6.50 17.65
CA HIS A 52 7.90 7.40 18.60
C HIS A 52 7.05 6.62 19.63
N GLU A 53 6.19 5.70 19.18
CA GLU A 53 5.34 4.86 20.06
C GLU A 53 6.17 3.97 20.99
N THR A 54 7.24 3.36 20.47
CA THR A 54 8.18 2.54 21.25
C THR A 54 9.14 3.39 22.10
N ASN A 55 8.98 4.72 22.05
CA ASN A 55 9.74 5.64 22.86
C ASN A 55 11.25 5.56 22.57
N ASN A 56 11.66 5.16 21.37
CA ASN A 56 13.06 4.99 20.98
C ASN A 56 13.66 6.30 20.47
N SER A 57 13.77 7.27 21.37
CA SER A 57 14.40 8.56 21.12
C SER A 57 15.93 8.47 21.19
N HIS A 58 16.61 9.49 20.67
CA HIS A 58 18.08 9.53 20.50
C HIS A 58 18.88 9.39 21.81
N ASP A 59 18.24 9.67 22.96
CA ASP A 59 18.78 9.54 24.30
C ASP A 59 18.77 8.09 24.84
N LYS A 60 18.08 7.16 24.15
CA LYS A 60 17.90 5.77 24.62
C LYS A 60 18.89 4.81 23.97
N PRO A 61 19.24 3.71 24.66
CA PRO A 61 20.14 2.69 24.12
C PRO A 61 19.56 2.03 22.86
N TYR A 62 20.44 1.70 21.93
CA TYR A 62 20.09 1.10 20.64
C TYR A 62 19.31 -0.21 20.80
N ARG A 63 18.25 -0.35 20.01
CA ARG A 63 17.42 -1.57 19.92
C ARG A 63 17.47 -2.13 18.50
N LYS A 64 17.52 -3.45 18.41
CA LYS A 64 17.44 -4.20 17.14
C LYS A 64 15.99 -4.40 16.72
#